data_AF-A0A843DJX1-F1
#
_entry.id   AF-A0A843DJX1-F1
#
_cell.length_a   1.000
_cell.length_b   1.000
_cell.length_c   1.000
_cell.angle_alpha   90.00
_cell.angle_beta   90.00
_cell.angle_gamma   90.00
#
_symmetry.space_group_name_H-M   'P 1'
#
loop_
_entity.id
_entity.type
_entity.pdbx_description
1 polymer ?
#
loop_
_entity_poly.entity_id
_entity_poly.type
_entity_poly.pdbx_seq_one_letter_code
_entity_poly.pdbx_strand_id
1 'polypeptide(L)'
;YSTVRNVMVGLQFIENTPFTLTSETVSYAMMNREENKKALHVLHPISEDQTIIRTDILPMLMESLSINRSRELPQKIFACGDVVEDMETYPKMAAASIHAGADFSEIYAVVDSFCQMMSIPYAVKEGDDPAFIPGRCGAVFCEGKQIGVFGEISPVVLNAFGLEQPTCAFELDLRGFVETE
;
A
#
# COMPACT_ATOMS: atom_id res chain seq x y z
N TYR A 1 -3.56 -8.39 -14.13
CA TYR A 1 -3.54 -6.99 -13.62
C TYR A 1 -4.05 -5.90 -14.58
N SER A 2 -4.38 -6.16 -15.84
CA SER A 2 -4.77 -5.10 -16.82
C SER A 2 -5.95 -4.24 -16.36
N THR A 3 -7.01 -4.85 -15.81
CA THR A 3 -8.18 -4.13 -15.29
C THR A 3 -7.82 -3.19 -14.14
N VAL A 4 -7.01 -3.66 -13.18
CA VAL A 4 -6.53 -2.85 -12.04
C VAL A 4 -5.81 -1.60 -12.53
N ARG A 5 -4.89 -1.76 -13.50
CA ARG A 5 -4.17 -0.63 -14.09
C ARG A 5 -5.10 0.37 -14.76
N ASN A 6 -6.04 -0.10 -15.57
CA ASN A 6 -6.99 0.77 -16.26
C ASN A 6 -7.85 1.58 -15.29
N VAL A 7 -8.32 0.95 -14.21
CA VAL A 7 -9.09 1.63 -13.15
C VAL A 7 -8.26 2.71 -12.48
N MET A 8 -7.06 2.38 -12.00
CA MET A 8 -6.21 3.32 -11.26
C MET A 8 -5.71 4.48 -12.13
N VAL A 9 -5.37 4.22 -13.39
CA VAL A 9 -5.04 5.28 -14.36
C VAL A 9 -6.26 6.18 -14.62
N GLY A 10 -7.45 5.60 -14.71
CA GLY A 10 -8.71 6.36 -14.80
C GLY A 10 -8.98 7.25 -13.58
N LEU A 11 -8.54 6.82 -12.40
CA LEU A 11 -8.57 7.58 -11.14
C LEU A 11 -7.39 8.56 -11.00
N GLN A 12 -6.62 8.78 -12.08
CA GLN A 12 -5.49 9.72 -12.16
C GLN A 12 -4.27 9.36 -11.30
N PHE A 13 -4.06 8.07 -11.02
CA PHE A 13 -2.83 7.57 -10.43
C PHE A 13 -1.84 7.11 -11.50
N ILE A 14 -0.55 7.32 -11.25
CA ILE A 14 0.56 6.89 -12.10
C ILE A 14 1.08 5.54 -11.60
N GLU A 15 1.28 4.57 -12.50
CA GLU A 15 1.82 3.27 -12.12
C GLU A 15 3.29 3.39 -11.73
N ASN A 16 3.63 2.85 -10.56
CA ASN A 16 4.97 2.67 -10.05
C ASN A 16 5.31 1.18 -10.04
N THR A 17 6.57 0.82 -10.31
CA THR A 17 7.03 -0.57 -10.34
C THR A 17 8.08 -0.80 -9.26
N PRO A 18 7.67 -0.96 -7.98
CA PRO A 18 8.61 -1.18 -6.90
C PRO A 18 9.29 -2.54 -6.99
N PHE A 19 10.48 -2.65 -6.41
CA PHE A 19 11.22 -3.91 -6.33
C PHE A 19 10.43 -4.97 -5.55
N THR A 20 10.68 -6.24 -5.87
CA THR A 20 10.14 -7.38 -5.14
C THR A 20 10.95 -7.66 -3.86
N LEU A 21 12.26 -7.39 -3.90
CA LEU A 21 13.14 -7.46 -2.74
C LEU A 21 13.18 -6.11 -2.04
N THR A 22 13.13 -6.14 -0.72
CA THR A 22 13.14 -4.99 0.17
C THR A 22 13.78 -5.38 1.51
N SER A 23 13.59 -4.58 2.55
CA SER A 23 14.07 -4.84 3.90
C SER A 23 12.96 -4.75 4.96
N GLU A 24 13.23 -5.34 6.12
CA GLU A 24 12.40 -5.24 7.32
C GLU A 24 12.26 -3.80 7.78
N THR A 25 13.33 -3.00 7.61
CA THR A 25 13.35 -1.58 7.93
C THR A 25 12.28 -0.82 7.13
N VAL A 26 12.27 -0.97 5.81
CA VAL A 26 11.30 -0.28 4.95
C VAL A 26 9.90 -0.86 5.13
N SER A 27 9.77 -2.19 5.18
CA SER A 27 8.46 -2.86 5.21
C SER A 27 7.72 -2.71 6.53
N TYR A 28 8.44 -2.68 7.65
CA TYR A 28 7.86 -2.74 9.00
C TYR A 28 8.28 -1.56 9.87
N ALA A 29 9.58 -1.38 10.11
CA ALA A 29 10.05 -0.39 11.10
C ALA A 29 9.65 1.04 10.73
N MET A 30 9.89 1.47 9.49
CA MET A 30 9.52 2.79 8.99
C MET A 30 8.01 2.95 8.83
N MET A 31 7.27 1.85 8.66
CA MET A 31 5.81 1.81 8.62
C MET A 31 5.17 1.73 10.01
N ASN A 32 5.97 1.74 11.09
CA ASN A 32 5.50 1.59 12.46
C ASN A 32 4.66 0.30 12.66
N ARG A 33 5.00 -0.77 11.92
CA ARG A 33 4.33 -2.07 11.98
C ARG A 33 5.26 -3.10 12.65
N GLU A 34 4.65 -4.10 13.28
CA GLU A 34 5.41 -5.27 13.73
C GLU A 34 5.90 -6.08 12.53
N GLU A 35 7.06 -6.71 12.67
CA GLU A 35 7.59 -7.59 11.64
C GLU A 35 6.69 -8.79 11.41
N ASN A 36 6.41 -9.06 10.14
CA ASN A 36 5.66 -10.25 9.76
C ASN A 36 6.55 -11.49 9.84
N LYS A 37 6.26 -12.38 10.80
CA LYS A 37 6.99 -13.64 11.00
C LYS A 37 6.90 -14.61 9.80
N LYS A 38 5.99 -14.36 8.86
CA LYS A 38 5.82 -15.12 7.62
C LYS A 38 6.60 -14.56 6.44
N ALA A 39 7.29 -13.43 6.61
CA ALA A 39 8.15 -12.87 5.59
C ALA A 39 9.31 -13.83 5.26
N LEU A 40 9.62 -13.95 3.98
CA LEU A 40 10.71 -14.81 3.53
C LEU A 40 12.01 -14.00 3.44
N HIS A 41 13.04 -14.46 4.15
CA HIS A 41 14.35 -13.85 4.15
C HIS A 41 15.26 -14.46 3.07
N VAL A 42 16.05 -13.59 2.45
CA VAL A 42 17.14 -13.98 1.55
C VAL A 42 18.31 -14.46 2.41
N LEU A 43 18.79 -15.69 2.18
CA LEU A 43 19.85 -16.29 3.00
C LEU A 43 21.19 -15.54 2.90
N HIS A 44 21.51 -15.02 1.72
CA HIS A 44 22.75 -14.32 1.42
C HIS A 44 22.45 -13.03 0.65
N PRO A 45 21.91 -11.99 1.32
CA PRO A 45 21.54 -10.74 0.66
C PRO A 45 22.78 -10.00 0.18
N ILE A 46 22.65 -9.33 -0.97
CA ILE A 46 23.73 -8.53 -1.56
C ILE A 46 23.85 -7.16 -0.86
N SER A 47 22.73 -6.64 -0.34
CA SER A 47 22.67 -5.39 0.42
C SER A 47 21.67 -5.50 1.59
N GLU A 48 21.80 -4.59 2.55
CA GLU A 48 20.86 -4.45 3.67
C GLU A 48 19.45 -3.99 3.23
N ASP A 49 19.35 -3.43 2.02
CA ASP A 49 18.07 -2.99 1.43
C ASP A 49 17.29 -4.13 0.75
N GLN A 50 17.88 -5.34 0.65
CA GLN A 50 17.33 -6.48 -0.09
C GLN A 50 17.42 -7.79 0.71
N THR A 51 16.93 -7.76 1.94
CA THR A 51 16.97 -8.86 2.92
C THR A 51 15.72 -9.74 2.90
N ILE A 52 14.57 -9.23 2.45
CA ILE A 52 13.30 -9.96 2.41
C ILE A 52 12.58 -9.83 1.06
N ILE A 53 11.68 -10.78 0.80
CA ILE A 53 10.67 -10.66 -0.25
C ILE A 53 9.48 -9.86 0.32
N ARG A 54 8.97 -8.89 -0.44
CA ARG A 54 7.87 -8.02 0.01
C ARG A 54 6.60 -8.83 0.37
N THR A 55 5.99 -8.46 1.50
CA THR A 55 4.67 -8.94 1.95
C THR A 55 3.56 -7.94 1.61
N ASP A 56 3.94 -6.68 1.42
CA ASP A 56 3.06 -5.54 1.16
C ASP A 56 3.70 -4.64 0.10
N ILE A 57 2.89 -3.86 -0.60
CA ILE A 57 3.30 -2.94 -1.67
C ILE A 57 3.38 -1.51 -1.15
N LEU A 58 2.48 -1.12 -0.26
CA LEU A 58 2.39 0.23 0.31
C LEU A 58 3.73 0.75 0.86
N PRO A 59 4.53 -0.02 1.62
CA PRO A 59 5.78 0.51 2.15
C PRO A 59 6.76 0.91 1.03
N MET A 60 6.72 0.22 -0.11
CA MET A 60 7.56 0.55 -1.27
C MET A 60 7.06 1.80 -2.00
N LEU A 61 5.75 2.07 -1.97
CA LEU A 61 5.21 3.33 -2.47
C LEU A 61 5.65 4.50 -1.59
N MET A 62 5.66 4.31 -0.26
CA MET A 62 6.17 5.31 0.68
C MET A 62 7.66 5.61 0.44
N GLU A 63 8.47 4.57 0.21
CA GLU A 63 9.88 4.73 -0.19
C GLU A 63 10.02 5.49 -1.52
N SER A 64 9.18 5.15 -2.52
CA SER A 64 9.19 5.83 -3.81
C SER A 64 8.85 7.32 -3.70
N LEU A 65 7.89 7.68 -2.85
CA LEU A 65 7.58 9.07 -2.54
C LEU A 65 8.75 9.76 -1.82
N SER A 66 9.43 9.06 -0.89
CA SER A 66 10.60 9.58 -0.18
C SER A 66 11.74 9.94 -1.13
N ILE A 67 12.05 9.04 -2.07
CA ILE A 67 13.07 9.26 -3.12
C ILE A 67 12.67 10.46 -4.01
N ASN A 68 11.37 10.67 -4.22
CA ASN A 68 10.83 11.74 -5.08
C ASN A 68 10.31 12.96 -4.31
N ARG A 69 10.70 13.15 -3.04
CA ARG A 69 10.21 14.26 -2.20
C ARG A 69 10.49 15.67 -2.75
N SER A 70 11.47 15.80 -3.65
CA SER A 70 11.80 17.07 -4.32
C SER A 70 11.01 17.32 -5.61
N ARG A 71 10.14 16.39 -6.02
CA ARG A 71 9.27 16.53 -7.19
C ARG A 71 8.02 17.35 -6.84
N GLU A 72 7.42 17.93 -7.86
CA GLU A 72 6.18 18.71 -7.72
C GLU A 72 5.04 17.84 -7.18
N LEU A 73 4.18 18.48 -6.39
CA LEU A 73 2.95 17.90 -5.86
C LEU A 73 1.75 18.39 -6.69
N PRO A 74 0.64 17.64 -6.77
CA PRO A 74 0.40 16.35 -6.10
C PRO A 74 1.14 15.19 -6.77
N GLN A 75 1.59 14.22 -5.97
CA GLN A 75 2.06 12.93 -6.48
C GLN A 75 1.03 11.85 -6.10
N LYS A 76 0.49 11.16 -7.11
CA LYS A 76 -0.47 10.07 -6.96
C LYS A 76 0.08 8.84 -7.65
N ILE A 77 0.52 7.86 -6.87
CA ILE A 77 1.16 6.65 -7.40
C ILE A 77 0.43 5.40 -6.92
N PHE A 78 0.39 4.40 -7.77
CA PHE A 78 -0.13 3.08 -7.42
C PHE A 78 0.80 1.99 -7.91
N ALA A 79 0.71 0.82 -7.31
CA ALA A 79 1.34 -0.38 -7.82
C ALA A 79 0.44 -1.59 -7.58
N CYS A 80 0.52 -2.56 -8.48
CA CYS A 80 -0.11 -3.86 -8.32
C CYS A 80 0.88 -4.95 -8.70
N GLY A 81 0.85 -6.05 -7.96
CA GLY A 81 1.76 -7.16 -8.21
C GLY A 81 1.69 -8.18 -7.10
N ASP A 82 2.51 -9.21 -7.27
CA ASP A 82 2.54 -10.31 -6.32
C ASP A 82 3.35 -9.93 -5.07
N VAL A 83 2.87 -10.43 -3.94
CA VAL A 83 3.56 -10.46 -2.66
C VAL A 83 3.69 -11.92 -2.21
N VAL A 84 4.63 -12.19 -1.30
CA VAL A 84 4.86 -13.56 -0.80
C VAL A 84 4.86 -13.58 0.72
N GLU A 85 4.04 -14.46 1.29
CA GLU A 85 4.03 -14.76 2.72
C GLU A 85 3.93 -16.27 2.91
N ASP A 86 4.75 -16.86 3.80
CA ASP A 86 4.66 -18.28 4.15
C ASP A 86 4.68 -19.22 2.92
N MET A 87 5.51 -18.89 1.93
CA MET A 87 5.62 -19.60 0.63
C MET A 87 4.38 -19.51 -0.27
N GLU A 88 3.37 -18.71 0.10
CA GLU A 88 2.21 -18.42 -0.74
C GLU A 88 2.42 -17.09 -1.48
N THR A 89 2.32 -17.15 -2.81
CA THR A 89 2.32 -15.98 -3.68
C THR A 89 0.90 -15.56 -3.96
N TYR A 90 0.58 -14.27 -3.76
CA TYR A 90 -0.76 -13.77 -4.04
C TYR A 90 -0.79 -12.28 -4.42
N PRO A 91 -1.82 -11.84 -5.15
CA PRO A 91 -1.87 -10.49 -5.71
C PRO A 91 -2.29 -9.45 -4.67
N LYS A 92 -1.55 -8.34 -4.58
CA LYS A 92 -1.97 -7.12 -3.88
C LYS A 92 -1.94 -5.91 -4.81
N MET A 93 -2.60 -4.84 -4.39
CA MET A 93 -2.42 -3.51 -4.96
C MET A 93 -2.39 -2.46 -3.85
N ALA A 94 -1.58 -1.42 -4.02
CA ALA A 94 -1.56 -0.28 -3.13
C ALA A 94 -1.56 1.03 -3.93
N ALA A 95 -2.03 2.11 -3.30
CA ALA A 95 -1.94 3.45 -3.84
C ALA A 95 -1.66 4.46 -2.73
N ALA A 96 -0.96 5.54 -3.07
CA ALA A 96 -0.66 6.64 -2.19
C ALA A 96 -0.81 7.98 -2.93
N SER A 97 -1.42 8.96 -2.27
CA SER A 97 -1.58 10.34 -2.73
C SER A 97 -0.95 11.27 -1.69
N ILE A 98 0.00 12.12 -2.11
CA ILE A 98 0.68 13.08 -1.25
C ILE A 98 0.49 14.51 -1.78
N HIS A 99 -0.07 15.38 -0.93
CA HIS A 99 -0.21 16.82 -1.12
C HIS A 99 -0.81 17.47 0.14
N ALA A 100 -0.82 18.80 0.20
CA ALA A 100 -1.30 19.57 1.36
C ALA A 100 -2.78 19.31 1.76
N GLY A 101 -3.57 18.68 0.90
CA GLY A 101 -4.98 18.38 1.12
C GLY A 101 -5.30 16.88 1.08
N ALA A 102 -4.29 16.01 1.07
CA ALA A 102 -4.52 14.57 1.05
C ALA A 102 -5.10 14.14 2.41
N ASP A 103 -6.31 13.57 2.38
CA ASP A 103 -7.05 13.21 3.59
C ASP A 103 -7.77 11.86 3.46
N PHE A 104 -8.44 11.46 4.55
CA PHE A 104 -9.21 10.23 4.61
C PHE A 104 -10.33 10.15 3.57
N SER A 105 -11.00 11.28 3.28
CA SER A 105 -12.15 11.29 2.36
C SER A 105 -11.72 11.07 0.92
N GLU A 106 -10.59 11.66 0.52
CA GLU A 106 -9.99 11.42 -0.80
C GLU A 106 -9.71 9.94 -1.01
N ILE A 107 -8.97 9.31 -0.08
CA ILE A 107 -8.57 7.92 -0.29
C ILE A 107 -9.75 6.95 -0.16
N TYR A 108 -10.72 7.25 0.70
CA TYR A 108 -11.96 6.49 0.77
C TYR A 108 -12.73 6.54 -0.56
N ALA A 109 -12.83 7.71 -1.20
CA ALA A 109 -13.49 7.83 -2.50
C ALA A 109 -12.77 7.02 -3.59
N VAL A 110 -11.44 6.95 -3.54
CA VAL A 110 -10.62 6.11 -4.45
C VAL A 110 -10.89 4.63 -4.19
N VAL A 111 -10.90 4.18 -2.93
CA VAL A 111 -11.22 2.79 -2.56
C VAL A 111 -12.64 2.41 -2.99
N ASP A 112 -13.63 3.26 -2.72
CA ASP A 112 -15.02 3.03 -3.11
C ASP A 112 -15.15 2.89 -4.63
N SER A 113 -14.56 3.83 -5.38
CA SER A 113 -14.55 3.81 -6.84
C SER A 113 -13.85 2.55 -7.38
N PHE A 114 -12.71 2.19 -6.80
CA PHE A 114 -11.96 0.99 -7.20
C PHE A 114 -12.76 -0.29 -6.98
N CYS A 115 -13.32 -0.48 -5.78
CA CYS A 115 -14.13 -1.66 -5.46
C CYS A 115 -15.38 -1.75 -6.35
N GLN A 116 -16.06 -0.63 -6.61
CA GLN A 116 -17.21 -0.61 -7.54
C GLN A 116 -16.80 -1.02 -8.96
N MET A 117 -15.72 -0.44 -9.51
CA MET A 117 -15.26 -0.77 -10.87
C MET A 117 -14.77 -2.21 -10.99
N MET A 118 -14.18 -2.76 -9.93
CA MET A 118 -13.75 -4.16 -9.86
C MET A 118 -14.87 -5.13 -9.48
N SER A 119 -16.10 -4.63 -9.22
CA SER A 119 -17.23 -5.44 -8.73
C SER A 119 -16.92 -6.23 -7.45
N ILE A 120 -16.10 -5.66 -6.57
CA ILE A 120 -15.73 -6.26 -5.28
C ILE A 120 -16.80 -5.84 -4.25
N PRO A 121 -17.62 -6.78 -3.74
CA PRO A 121 -18.56 -6.46 -2.67
C PRO A 121 -17.78 -6.21 -1.38
N TYR A 122 -17.93 -5.03 -0.79
CA TYR A 122 -17.15 -4.67 0.39
C TYR A 122 -17.97 -3.95 1.47
N ALA A 123 -17.47 -4.01 2.69
CA ALA A 123 -17.91 -3.20 3.82
C ALA A 123 -16.69 -2.56 4.48
N VAL A 124 -16.86 -1.36 5.03
CA VAL A 124 -15.82 -0.67 5.79
C VAL A 124 -16.12 -0.78 7.28
N LYS A 125 -15.07 -1.05 8.05
CA LYS A 125 -15.07 -0.95 9.51
C LYS A 125 -13.94 -0.04 9.95
N GLU A 126 -13.96 0.37 11.21
CA GLU A 126 -12.83 1.06 11.83
C GLU A 126 -11.58 0.15 11.76
N GLY A 127 -10.47 0.71 11.30
CA GLY A 127 -9.17 0.05 11.24
C GLY A 127 -8.24 0.55 12.34
N ASP A 128 -7.28 -0.29 12.72
CA ASP A 128 -6.33 -0.08 13.82
C ASP A 128 -4.86 -0.22 13.37
N ASP A 129 -4.60 -0.18 12.06
CA ASP A 129 -3.25 -0.33 11.51
C ASP A 129 -2.35 0.85 11.93
N PRO A 130 -1.22 0.59 12.61
CA PRO A 130 -0.36 1.61 13.19
C PRO A 130 0.40 2.47 12.17
N ALA A 131 0.38 2.08 10.88
CA ALA A 131 0.89 2.92 9.81
C ALA A 131 0.02 4.16 9.56
N PHE A 132 -1.23 4.16 10.02
CA PHE A 132 -2.22 5.20 9.80
C PHE A 132 -2.52 5.99 11.08
N ILE A 133 -3.15 7.15 10.94
CA ILE A 133 -3.60 7.96 12.08
C ILE A 133 -4.77 7.24 12.78
N PRO A 134 -4.72 7.02 14.11
CA PRO A 134 -5.84 6.45 14.86
C PRO A 134 -7.14 7.24 14.64
N GLY A 135 -8.23 6.53 14.33
CA GLY A 135 -9.53 7.13 14.00
C GLY A 135 -9.64 7.73 12.58
N ARG A 136 -8.56 7.68 11.78
CA ARG A 136 -8.54 8.02 10.34
C ARG A 136 -7.99 6.85 9.53
N CYS A 137 -8.35 5.65 9.95
CA CYS A 137 -8.00 4.38 9.34
C CYS A 137 -9.28 3.54 9.18
N GLY A 138 -9.49 2.99 7.98
CA GLY A 138 -10.59 2.09 7.67
C GLY A 138 -10.06 0.74 7.22
N ALA A 139 -10.68 -0.33 7.71
CA ALA A 139 -10.43 -1.69 7.26
C ALA A 139 -11.50 -2.14 6.26
N VAL A 140 -11.07 -2.72 5.14
CA VAL A 140 -11.95 -3.17 4.04
C VAL A 140 -12.23 -4.66 4.22
N PHE A 141 -13.51 -5.03 4.26
CA PHE A 141 -13.96 -6.42 4.42
C PHE A 141 -14.76 -6.89 3.21
N CYS A 142 -14.47 -8.08 2.71
CA CYS A 142 -15.29 -8.81 1.74
C CYS A 142 -15.68 -10.16 2.34
N GLU A 143 -16.96 -10.49 2.33
CA GLU A 143 -17.50 -11.75 2.89
C GLU A 143 -17.03 -12.05 4.34
N GLY A 144 -16.85 -11.00 5.14
CA GLY A 144 -16.40 -11.12 6.54
C GLY A 144 -14.88 -11.30 6.71
N LYS A 145 -14.10 -11.43 5.64
CA LYS A 145 -12.64 -11.43 5.66
C LYS A 145 -12.12 -10.02 5.40
N GLN A 146 -11.14 -9.56 6.19
CA GLN A 146 -10.43 -8.31 5.90
C GLN A 146 -9.56 -8.52 4.66
N ILE A 147 -9.75 -7.68 3.66
CA ILE A 147 -9.00 -7.69 2.40
C ILE A 147 -8.11 -6.46 2.24
N GLY A 148 -8.09 -5.54 3.20
CA GLY A 148 -7.17 -4.42 3.13
C GLY A 148 -7.45 -3.30 4.13
N VAL A 149 -6.75 -2.19 3.92
CA VAL A 149 -6.74 -1.03 4.81
C VAL A 149 -6.57 0.24 4.00
N PHE A 150 -7.12 1.35 4.49
CA PHE A 150 -6.91 2.67 3.93
C PHE A 150 -6.94 3.75 5.01
N GLY A 151 -6.39 4.93 4.72
CA GLY A 151 -6.48 6.07 5.61
C GLY A 151 -5.42 7.12 5.38
N GLU A 152 -5.27 8.01 6.36
CA GLU A 152 -4.18 8.99 6.42
C GLU A 152 -2.96 8.36 7.11
N ILE A 153 -1.79 8.46 6.48
CA ILE A 153 -0.54 7.94 7.02
C ILE A 153 -0.16 8.71 8.29
N SER A 154 0.28 7.98 9.31
CA SER A 154 0.61 8.58 10.61
C SER A 154 1.84 9.51 10.52
N PRO A 155 1.91 10.56 11.35
CA PRO A 155 3.08 11.44 11.41
C PRO A 155 4.38 10.69 11.72
N VAL A 156 4.33 9.60 12.47
CA VAL A 156 5.51 8.77 12.78
C VAL A 156 6.06 8.14 11.50
N VAL A 157 5.19 7.59 10.66
CA VAL A 157 5.57 7.00 9.38
C VAL A 157 6.04 8.07 8.40
N LEU A 158 5.31 9.19 8.26
CA LEU A 158 5.73 10.30 7.40
C LEU A 158 7.14 10.79 7.75
N ASN A 159 7.43 10.97 9.04
CA ASN A 159 8.75 11.37 9.52
C ASN A 159 9.82 10.32 9.21
N ALA A 160 9.52 9.02 9.39
CA ALA A 160 10.46 7.95 9.08
C ALA A 160 10.87 7.97 7.60
N PHE A 161 9.91 8.20 6.69
CA PHE A 161 10.16 8.36 5.25
C PHE A 161 10.62 9.78 4.85
N GLY A 162 10.72 10.73 5.78
CA GLY A 162 11.13 12.10 5.48
C GLY A 162 10.17 12.84 4.54
N LEU A 163 8.87 12.58 4.67
CA LEU A 163 7.78 13.21 3.92
C LEU A 163 7.13 14.32 4.75
N GLU A 164 7.11 15.54 4.25
CA GLU A 164 6.62 16.71 4.99
C GLU A 164 5.11 16.97 4.78
N GLN A 165 4.53 16.39 3.73
CA GLN A 165 3.16 16.65 3.31
C GLN A 165 2.24 15.50 3.75
N PRO A 166 0.97 15.80 4.04
CA PRO A 166 -0.03 14.77 4.29
C PRO A 166 -0.04 13.74 3.16
N THR A 167 -0.12 12.46 3.53
CA THR A 167 -0.24 11.35 2.60
C THR A 167 -1.43 10.50 3.02
N CYS A 168 -2.32 10.21 2.08
CA CYS A 168 -3.36 9.21 2.25
C CYS A 168 -3.10 8.03 1.33
N ALA A 169 -3.40 6.82 1.78
CA ALA A 169 -3.04 5.61 1.07
C ALA A 169 -3.99 4.45 1.37
N PHE A 170 -3.97 3.44 0.51
CA PHE A 170 -4.64 2.18 0.75
C PHE A 170 -3.84 1.00 0.21
N GLU A 171 -4.15 -0.17 0.72
CA GLU A 171 -3.70 -1.45 0.17
C GLU A 171 -4.81 -2.49 0.23
N LEU A 172 -4.96 -3.28 -0.84
CA LEU A 172 -5.94 -4.35 -0.98
C LEU A 172 -5.27 -5.65 -1.44
N ASP A 173 -5.67 -6.74 -0.81
CA ASP A 173 -5.53 -8.11 -1.27
C ASP A 173 -6.56 -8.39 -2.36
N LEU A 174 -6.07 -8.83 -3.52
CA LEU A 174 -6.87 -9.08 -4.71
C LEU A 174 -7.12 -10.56 -4.98
N ARG A 175 -6.85 -11.46 -4.01
CA ARG A 175 -7.13 -12.90 -4.14
C ARG A 175 -8.59 -13.14 -4.50
N GLY A 176 -8.82 -13.84 -5.62
CA GLY A 176 -10.15 -14.15 -6.13
C GLY A 176 -10.79 -13.04 -6.99
N PHE A 177 -10.14 -11.88 -7.14
CA PHE A 177 -10.65 -10.76 -7.95
C PHE A 177 -9.81 -10.47 -9.20
N VAL A 178 -8.62 -11.06 -9.29
CA VAL A 178 -7.76 -10.98 -10.46
C VAL A 178 -7.24 -12.36 -10.84
N GLU A 179 -7.11 -12.62 -12.13
CA GLU A 179 -6.37 -13.77 -12.63
C GLU A 179 -4.87 -13.47 -12.51
N THR A 180 -4.16 -14.37 -11.82
CA THR A 180 -2.69 -14.46 -11.84
C THR A 180 -2.28 -15.22 -13.10
N GLU A 181 -1.45 -14.61 -13.95
CA GLU A 181 -0.86 -15.30 -15.12
C GLU A 181 0.15 -16.37 -14.68
#